data_AF-A0A7K1W4B7-F1
#
_entry.id   AF-A0A7K1W4B7-F1
#
_cell.length_a   1.000
_cell.length_b   1.000
_cell.length_c   1.000
_cell.angle_alpha   90.00
_cell.angle_beta   90.00
_cell.angle_gamma   90.00
#
_symmetry.space_group_name_H-M   'P 1'
#
loop_
_entity.id
_entity.type
_entity.pdbx_description
1 polymer ?
#
loop_
_entity_poly.entity_id
_entity_poly.type
_entity_poly.pdbx_seq_one_letter_code
_entity_poly.pdbx_strand_id
1 'polypeptide(L)'
;MTASLTCRKTISLEVGSVYAWETAEGVTGNILIDPEGSVARPCTLEGITLGEMLLDKNVGNVENPGLDPKLVRAFLIAASAIFQEGERQGRLPDKITRTYW
;
A
#
# COMPACT_ATOMS: atom_id res chain seq x y z
N MET A 1 21.94 -7.16 4.96
CA MET A 1 20.56 -7.34 5.48
C MET A 1 19.66 -7.17 4.28
N THR A 2 18.89 -8.20 3.92
CA THR A 2 18.04 -8.16 2.73
C THR A 2 16.76 -7.43 3.09
N ALA A 3 16.48 -6.28 2.47
CA ALA A 3 15.23 -5.58 2.72
C ALA A 3 14.11 -6.38 2.07
N SER A 4 13.01 -6.61 2.78
CA SER A 4 11.85 -7.30 2.24
C SER A 4 10.57 -6.56 2.59
N LEU A 5 9.57 -6.75 1.75
CA LEU A 5 8.22 -6.22 1.93
C LEU A 5 7.24 -7.36 1.67
N THR A 6 6.34 -7.58 2.63
CA THR A 6 5.17 -8.41 2.42
C THR A 6 3.93 -7.54 2.45
N CYS A 7 3.05 -7.69 1.46
CA CYS A 7 1.72 -7.09 1.46
C CYS A 7 0.69 -8.20 1.33
N ARG A 8 -0.38 -8.16 2.10
CA ARG A 8 -1.46 -9.16 2.07
C ARG A 8 -2.81 -8.47 2.12
N LYS A 9 -3.70 -8.82 1.20
CA LYS A 9 -5.09 -8.39 1.23
C LYS A 9 -5.77 -8.99 2.46
N THR A 10 -6.36 -8.15 3.29
CA THR A 10 -7.02 -8.55 4.54
C THR A 10 -8.53 -8.51 4.40
N ILE A 11 -9.06 -7.48 3.75
CA ILE A 11 -10.51 -7.25 3.61
C ILE A 11 -10.80 -6.69 2.22
N SER A 12 -11.92 -7.10 1.63
CA SER A 12 -12.51 -6.46 0.45
C SER A 12 -13.80 -5.75 0.88
N LEU A 13 -13.90 -4.46 0.59
CA LEU A 13 -15.01 -3.57 0.89
C LEU A 13 -15.60 -2.99 -0.40
N GLU A 14 -16.78 -2.40 -0.33
CA GLU A 14 -17.34 -1.64 -1.46
C GLU A 14 -16.43 -0.48 -1.89
N VAL A 15 -15.75 0.14 -0.93
CA VAL A 15 -14.82 1.26 -1.14
C VAL A 15 -13.41 0.81 -1.57
N GLY A 16 -13.16 -0.50 -1.73
CA GLY A 16 -11.88 -1.01 -2.20
C GLY A 16 -11.32 -2.20 -1.42
N SER A 17 -10.05 -2.50 -1.63
CA SER A 17 -9.33 -3.61 -0.97
C SER A 17 -8.33 -3.09 0.06
N VAL A 18 -8.39 -3.61 1.28
CA VAL A 18 -7.45 -3.32 2.36
C VAL A 18 -6.29 -4.31 2.32
N TYR A 19 -5.07 -3.78 2.42
CA TYR A 19 -3.83 -4.53 2.50
C TYR A 19 -3.09 -4.20 3.78
N ALA A 20 -2.68 -5.22 4.53
CA ALA A 20 -1.66 -5.08 5.56
C ALA A 20 -0.28 -5.23 4.91
N TRP A 21 0.68 -4.40 5.32
CA TRP A 21 2.08 -4.52 4.90
C TRP A 21 3.02 -4.59 6.09
N GLU A 22 4.15 -5.26 5.88
CA GLU A 22 5.24 -5.42 6.84
C GLU A 22 6.58 -5.38 6.11
N THR A 23 7.52 -4.59 6.64
CA THR A 23 8.92 -4.58 6.17
C THR A 23 9.79 -5.52 6.99
N ALA A 24 10.96 -5.89 6.45
CA ALA A 24 11.96 -6.71 7.17
C ALA A 24 12.37 -6.12 8.54
N GLU A 25 12.29 -4.80 8.70
CA GLU A 25 12.61 -4.08 9.92
C GLU A 25 11.44 -4.05 10.93
N GLY A 26 10.32 -4.71 10.63
CA GLY A 26 9.13 -4.80 11.48
C GLY A 26 8.23 -3.57 11.43
N VAL A 27 8.42 -2.67 10.45
CA VAL A 27 7.50 -1.55 10.23
C VAL A 27 6.24 -2.10 9.57
N THR A 28 5.07 -1.76 10.13
CA THR A 28 3.78 -2.24 9.63
C THR A 28 2.81 -1.10 9.36
N GLY A 29 1.79 -1.39 8.55
CA GLY A 29 0.69 -0.47 8.31
C GLY A 29 -0.38 -1.09 7.42
N ASN A 30 -1.43 -0.32 7.14
CA ASN A 30 -2.49 -0.73 6.23
C ASN A 30 -2.71 0.29 5.12
N ILE A 31 -3.10 -0.20 3.96
CA ILE A 31 -3.37 0.58 2.75
C ILE A 31 -4.72 0.15 2.19
N LEU A 32 -5.60 1.11 1.94
CA LEU A 32 -6.81 0.94 1.17
C LEU A 32 -6.49 1.27 -0.29
N ILE A 33 -6.67 0.31 -1.17
CA ILE A 33 -6.66 0.49 -2.62
C ILE A 33 -8.10 0.64 -3.06
N ASP A 34 -8.41 1.71 -3.79
CA ASP A 34 -9.75 1.95 -4.32
C ASP A 34 -10.24 0.83 -5.28
N PRO A 35 -11.54 0.78 -5.63
CA PRO A 35 -12.09 -0.28 -6.47
C PRO A 35 -11.48 -0.30 -7.88
N GLU A 36 -11.02 0.85 -8.37
CA GLU A 36 -10.37 0.99 -9.66
C GLU A 36 -8.92 0.50 -9.66
N GLY A 37 -8.33 0.24 -8.49
CA GLY A 37 -6.94 -0.20 -8.37
C GLY A 37 -5.93 0.89 -8.75
N SER A 38 -6.29 2.16 -8.55
CA SER A 38 -5.55 3.34 -9.00
C SER A 38 -5.07 4.23 -7.86
N VAL A 39 -5.85 4.33 -6.78
CA VAL A 39 -5.52 5.20 -5.64
C VAL A 39 -5.31 4.39 -4.37
N ALA A 40 -4.18 4.65 -3.71
CA ALA A 40 -3.80 4.07 -2.43
C ALA A 40 -3.88 5.12 -1.33
N ARG A 41 -4.46 4.76 -0.18
CA ARG A 41 -4.56 5.62 1.02
C ARG A 41 -4.14 4.86 2.27
N PRO A 42 -3.42 5.45 3.23
CA PRO A 42 -3.26 4.86 4.55
C PRO A 42 -4.64 4.66 5.21
N CYS A 43 -4.81 3.56 5.94
CA CYS A 43 -6.08 3.26 6.59
C CYS A 43 -5.91 2.48 7.90
N THR A 44 -7.01 2.33 8.64
CA THR A 44 -7.12 1.36 9.75
C THR A 44 -7.28 -0.07 9.21
N LEU A 45 -7.27 -1.07 10.10
CA LEU A 45 -7.51 -2.47 9.73
C LEU A 45 -8.90 -2.69 9.11
N GLU A 46 -9.87 -1.86 9.50
CA GLU A 46 -11.25 -1.87 9.01
C GLU A 46 -11.42 -1.09 7.70
N GLY A 47 -10.35 -0.48 7.18
CA GLY A 47 -10.37 0.29 5.93
C GLY A 47 -10.81 1.75 6.08
N ILE A 48 -10.81 2.31 7.29
CA ILE A 48 -11.09 3.74 7.49
C ILE A 48 -9.83 4.53 7.13
N THR A 49 -9.93 5.45 6.16
CA THR A 49 -8.80 6.26 5.68
C THR A 49 -8.20 7.13 6.79
N LEU A 50 -6.88 7.24 6.82
CA LEU A 50 -6.13 8.01 7.81
C LEU A 50 -5.49 9.25 7.18
N GLY A 51 -6.01 10.43 7.56
CA GLY A 51 -5.52 11.71 7.04
C GLY A 51 -5.73 11.90 5.55
N GLU A 52 -5.08 12.92 4.99
CA GLU A 52 -5.19 13.29 3.56
C GLU A 52 -4.14 12.61 2.67
N MET A 53 -3.32 11.72 3.24
CA MET A 53 -2.23 11.11 2.48
C MET A 53 -2.77 10.13 1.43
N LEU A 54 -2.28 10.24 0.19
CA LEU A 54 -2.62 9.31 -0.88
C LEU A 54 -1.50 9.17 -1.91
N LEU A 55 -1.53 8.07 -2.65
CA LEU A 55 -0.77 7.88 -3.88
C LEU A 55 -1.74 7.53 -5.01
N ASP A 56 -1.77 8.36 -6.05
CA ASP A 56 -2.44 8.07 -7.31
C ASP A 56 -1.39 7.61 -8.34
N LYS A 57 -1.50 6.37 -8.82
CA LYS A 57 -0.54 5.81 -9.78
C LYS A 57 -0.57 6.49 -11.14
N ASN A 58 -1.67 7.17 -11.50
CA ASN A 58 -1.84 7.85 -12.78
C ASN A 58 -1.22 9.24 -12.80
N VAL A 59 -1.18 9.91 -11.62
CA VAL A 59 -0.69 11.29 -11.49
C VAL A 59 0.72 11.34 -10.87
N GLY A 60 1.11 10.31 -10.12
CA GLY A 60 2.39 10.26 -9.42
C GLY A 60 2.48 11.25 -8.24
N ASN A 61 1.35 11.81 -7.79
CA ASN A 61 1.32 12.77 -6.71
C ASN A 61 1.21 12.08 -5.35
N VAL A 62 1.96 12.60 -4.38
CA VAL A 62 1.93 12.17 -2.98
C VAL A 62 1.54 13.37 -2.14
N GLU A 63 0.32 13.37 -1.62
CA GLU A 63 -0.08 14.33 -0.59
C GLU A 63 0.40 13.78 0.77
N ASN A 64 1.15 14.57 1.54
CA ASN A 64 1.69 14.13 2.83
C ASN A 64 1.71 15.29 3.83
N PRO A 65 0.78 15.32 4.81
CA PRO A 65 0.69 16.41 5.78
C PRO A 65 1.74 16.38 6.91
N GLY A 66 2.94 15.83 6.67
CA GLY A 66 4.06 15.88 7.64
C GLY A 66 4.22 14.65 8.53
N LEU A 67 3.93 13.45 7.99
CA LEU A 67 4.14 12.18 8.68
C LEU A 67 5.63 11.77 8.77
N ASP A 68 5.93 10.80 9.65
CA ASP A 68 7.27 10.18 9.77
C ASP A 68 7.79 9.76 8.39
N PRO A 69 8.96 10.28 7.94
CA PRO A 69 9.55 9.95 6.65
C PRO A 69 9.72 8.44 6.40
N LYS A 70 9.96 7.64 7.46
CA LYS A 70 10.07 6.18 7.33
C LYS A 70 8.73 5.54 6.98
N LEU A 71 7.65 6.00 7.61
CA LEU A 71 6.30 5.50 7.38
C LEU A 71 5.80 5.90 5.99
N VAL A 72 6.09 7.14 5.58
CA VAL A 72 5.80 7.64 4.22
C VAL A 72 6.53 6.79 3.17
N ARG A 73 7.82 6.55 3.36
CA ARG A 73 8.61 5.71 2.45
C ARG A 73 8.06 4.28 2.38
N ALA A 74 7.75 3.67 3.53
CA ALA A 74 7.23 2.32 3.58
C ALA A 74 5.86 2.22 2.89
N PHE A 75 4.97 3.20 3.10
CA PHE A 75 3.70 3.31 2.38
C PHE A 75 3.90 3.36 0.87
N LEU A 76 4.79 4.24 0.37
CA LEU A 76 5.02 4.39 -1.07
C LEU A 76 5.57 3.11 -1.71
N ILE A 77 6.49 2.42 -1.02
CA ILE A 77 7.02 1.13 -1.47
C ILE A 77 5.90 0.08 -1.50
N ALA A 78 5.07 0.00 -0.46
CA ALA A 78 3.96 -0.95 -0.39
C ALA A 78 2.91 -0.71 -1.47
N ALA A 79 2.43 0.53 -1.62
CA ALA A 79 1.46 0.89 -2.65
C ALA A 79 2.00 0.62 -4.06
N SER A 80 3.24 1.01 -4.34
CA SER A 80 3.89 0.75 -5.64
C SER A 80 4.02 -0.74 -5.94
N ALA A 81 4.38 -1.56 -4.94
CA ALA A 81 4.48 -3.00 -5.11
C ALA A 81 3.10 -3.62 -5.42
N ILE A 82 2.03 -3.14 -4.79
CA ILE A 82 0.66 -3.59 -5.05
C ILE A 82 0.22 -3.22 -6.47
N PHE A 83 0.43 -1.98 -6.90
CA PHE A 83 0.06 -1.55 -8.25
C PHE A 83 0.82 -2.30 -9.34
N GLN A 84 2.14 -2.40 -9.22
CA GLN A 84 2.96 -3.11 -10.21
C GLN A 84 2.57 -4.59 -10.33
N GLU A 85 2.31 -5.24 -9.20
CA GLU A 85 1.87 -6.63 -9.22
C GLU A 85 0.44 -6.76 -9.76
N GLY A 86 -0.42 -5.78 -9.46
CA GLY A 86 -1.76 -5.69 -10.02
C GLY A 86 -1.76 -5.57 -11.55
N GLU A 87 -0.90 -4.71 -12.08
CA GLU A 87 -0.68 -4.55 -13.53
C GLU A 87 -0.15 -5.84 -14.16
N ARG A 88 0.83 -6.49 -13.51
CA ARG A 88 1.40 -7.76 -13.98
C ARG A 88 0.36 -8.88 -14.06
N GLN A 89 -0.56 -8.93 -13.09
CA GLN A 89 -1.59 -9.97 -13.02
C GLN A 89 -2.89 -9.62 -13.74
N GLY A 90 -3.08 -8.36 -14.15
CA GLY A 90 -4.36 -7.83 -14.63
C GLY A 90 -5.44 -7.73 -13.54
N ARG A 91 -5.09 -7.94 -12.27
CA ARG A 91 -6.00 -7.86 -11.11
C ARG A 91 -5.22 -7.61 -9.82
N LEU A 92 -5.86 -6.99 -8.82
CA LEU A 92 -5.25 -6.77 -7.51
C LEU A 92 -4.88 -8.11 -6.81
N PRO A 93 -3.59 -8.33 -6.48
CA PRO A 93 -3.10 -9.60 -5.96
C PRO A 93 -3.54 -9.84 -4.52
N ASP A 94 -3.66 -11.09 -4.09
CA ASP A 94 -4.02 -11.39 -2.69
C ASP A 94 -2.82 -11.32 -1.74
N LYS A 95 -1.61 -11.58 -2.26
CA LYS A 95 -0.35 -11.48 -1.53
C LYS A 95 0.78 -11.08 -2.45
N ILE A 96 1.67 -10.22 -1.96
CA ILE A 96 2.92 -9.83 -2.59
C ILE A 96 4.04 -10.07 -1.57
N THR A 97 5.15 -10.63 -2.03
CA THR A 97 6.40 -10.67 -1.28
C THR A 97 7.50 -10.20 -2.22
N ARG A 98 8.18 -9.10 -1.86
CA ARG A 98 9.33 -8.58 -2.58
C ARG A 98 10.57 -8.57 -1.70
N THR A 99 11.69 -8.89 -2.31
CA THR A 99 13.01 -8.87 -1.68
C THR A 99 13.88 -7.93 -2.49
N TYR A 100 14.52 -6.98 -1.82
CA TYR A 100 15.41 -5.98 -2.39
C TYR A 100 16.85 -6.29 -1.95
N TRP A 101 17.80 -6.10 -2.87
CA TRP A 101 19.24 -6.35 -2.66
C TRP A 101 20.00 -5.04 -2.48
#